data_AF-A0A4D6NER7-F1
#
_entry.id   AF-A0A4D6NER7-F1
#
_cell.length_a   1.000
_cell.length_b   1.000
_cell.length_c   1.000
_cell.angle_alpha   90.00
_cell.angle_beta   90.00
_cell.angle_gamma   90.00
#
_symmetry.space_group_name_H-M   'P 1'
#
loop_
_entity.id
_entity.type
_entity.pdbx_description
1 polymer ?
#
loop_
_entity_poly.entity_id
_entity_poly.type
_entity_poly.pdbx_seq_one_letter_code
_entity_poly.pdbx_strand_id
1 'polypeptide(L)'
;MRIARISRNARKKFWGCPNFKRGNEGSVGCNYFKWCGEDDVDDKDGVIIRQRRKIVSLEKSNKLYEKWIKRLIGIVCVLVVFNVFLVSVVIKSP
;
A
#
# COMPACT_ATOMS: atom_id res chain seq x y z
N MET A 1 -31.00 -1.13 -1.80
CA MET A 1 -30.54 -2.37 -1.12
C MET A 1 -31.75 -3.27 -0.88
N ARG A 2 -31.63 -4.58 -1.11
CA ARG A 2 -32.71 -5.57 -1.00
C ARG A 2 -32.24 -6.79 -0.20
N ILE A 3 -33.18 -7.53 0.39
CA ILE A 3 -32.91 -8.77 1.13
C ILE A 3 -33.41 -9.95 0.29
N ALA A 4 -32.58 -10.98 0.14
CA ALA A 4 -32.94 -12.19 -0.56
C ALA A 4 -34.01 -12.97 0.22
N ARG A 5 -35.08 -13.35 -0.49
CA ARG A 5 -36.24 -14.06 0.06
C ARG A 5 -36.19 -15.57 -0.14
N ILE A 6 -35.23 -16.08 -0.91
CA ILE A 6 -35.07 -17.50 -1.20
C ILE A 6 -34.44 -18.17 0.02
N SER A 7 -34.97 -19.33 0.43
CA SER A 7 -34.52 -20.08 1.62
C SER A 7 -33.00 -20.31 1.67
N ARG A 8 -32.39 -20.66 0.52
CA ARG A 8 -30.93 -20.86 0.40
C ARG A 8 -30.10 -19.61 0.67
N ASN A 9 -30.65 -18.42 0.44
CA ASN A 9 -29.94 -17.14 0.58
C ASN A 9 -30.63 -16.21 1.58
N ALA A 10 -31.46 -16.76 2.47
CA ALA A 10 -32.30 -15.98 3.37
C ALA A 10 -31.44 -15.00 4.19
N ARG A 11 -31.93 -13.77 4.37
CA ARG A 11 -31.26 -12.68 5.12
C ARG A 11 -29.99 -12.10 4.47
N LYS A 12 -29.48 -12.66 3.36
CA LYS A 12 -28.39 -12.01 2.61
C LYS A 12 -28.89 -10.73 1.93
N LYS A 13 -28.08 -9.67 1.99
CA LYS A 13 -28.36 -8.37 1.35
C LYS A 13 -27.74 -8.34 -0.05
N PHE A 14 -28.41 -7.71 -1.00
CA PHE A 14 -27.92 -7.52 -2.36
C PHE A 14 -28.31 -6.16 -2.94
N TRP A 15 -27.53 -5.73 -3.93
CA TRP A 15 -27.84 -4.65 -4.84
C TRP A 15 -28.48 -5.24 -6.10
N GLY A 16 -29.60 -4.68 -6.52
CA GLY A 16 -30.27 -5.05 -7.75
C GLY A 16 -31.19 -3.93 -8.19
N CYS A 17 -31.48 -3.85 -9.49
CA CYS A 17 -32.32 -2.79 -10.00
C CYS A 17 -33.78 -2.92 -9.57
N PRO A 18 -34.54 -1.80 -9.58
CA PRO A 18 -35.98 -1.80 -9.33
C PRO A 18 -36.74 -2.86 -10.14
N ASN A 19 -36.52 -2.90 -11.46
CA ASN A 19 -37.21 -3.74 -12.44
C ASN A 19 -36.33 -4.90 -12.91
N PHE A 20 -36.04 -5.84 -12.04
CA PHE A 20 -35.26 -7.04 -12.39
C PHE A 20 -36.10 -7.98 -13.28
N LYS A 21 -35.49 -8.58 -14.32
CA LYS A 21 -36.21 -9.52 -15.21
C LYS A 21 -36.81 -10.68 -14.42
N ARG A 22 -38.11 -10.92 -14.60
CA ARG A 22 -38.84 -12.01 -13.93
C ARG A 22 -39.10 -13.12 -14.93
N GLY A 23 -38.09 -13.95 -15.22
CA GLY A 23 -38.17 -15.30 -15.82
C GLY A 23 -39.06 -15.57 -17.04
N ASN A 24 -39.81 -14.59 -17.54
CA ASN A 24 -40.78 -14.68 -18.61
C ASN A 24 -40.19 -13.93 -19.81
N GLU A 25 -40.26 -14.57 -20.98
CA GLU A 25 -39.58 -14.17 -22.21
C GLU A 25 -40.03 -12.80 -22.73
N GLY A 26 -41.17 -12.27 -22.25
CA GLY A 26 -41.67 -10.92 -22.55
C GLY A 26 -41.31 -9.81 -21.54
N SER A 27 -40.55 -10.10 -20.47
CA SER A 27 -40.27 -9.09 -19.43
C SER A 27 -39.08 -8.19 -19.79
N VAL A 28 -39.36 -6.94 -20.14
CA VAL A 28 -38.35 -5.88 -20.27
C VAL A 28 -37.90 -5.47 -18.87
N GLY A 29 -36.68 -5.85 -18.49
CA GLY A 29 -36.11 -5.56 -17.18
C GLY A 29 -34.59 -5.56 -17.21
N CYS A 30 -33.98 -5.12 -16.13
CA CYS A 30 -32.52 -5.16 -15.98
C CYS A 30 -32.06 -6.50 -15.39
N ASN A 31 -30.78 -6.83 -15.59
CA ASN A 31 -30.13 -8.02 -15.03
C ASN A 31 -29.11 -7.71 -13.93
N TYR A 32 -28.98 -6.45 -13.50
CA TYR A 32 -28.01 -6.07 -12.47
C TYR A 32 -28.35 -6.70 -11.12
N PHE A 33 -27.40 -7.48 -10.61
CA PHE A 33 -27.45 -8.17 -9.32
C PHE A 33 -26.01 -8.23 -8.76
N LYS A 34 -25.85 -7.91 -7.47
CA LYS A 34 -24.56 -8.01 -6.75
C LYS A 34 -24.79 -8.27 -5.26
N TRP A 35 -24.17 -9.29 -4.68
CA TRP A 35 -24.25 -9.54 -3.23
C TRP A 35 -23.54 -8.43 -2.45
N CYS A 36 -24.06 -8.08 -1.28
CA CYS A 36 -23.39 -7.14 -0.38
C CYS A 36 -22.33 -7.87 0.45
N GLY A 37 -21.09 -7.38 0.44
CA GLY A 37 -20.03 -7.83 1.35
C GLY A 37 -19.17 -9.01 0.87
N GLU A 38 -19.38 -9.52 -0.35
CA GLU A 38 -18.49 -10.55 -0.94
C GLU A 38 -17.18 -9.95 -1.47
N ASP A 39 -17.15 -8.66 -1.81
CA ASP A 39 -15.96 -7.99 -2.35
C ASP A 39 -14.88 -7.69 -1.28
N ASP A 40 -15.26 -7.63 0.00
CA ASP A 40 -14.43 -7.08 1.07
C ASP A 40 -13.39 -8.06 1.64
N VAL A 41 -13.53 -9.37 1.37
CA VAL A 41 -12.64 -10.38 1.97
C VAL A 41 -11.40 -10.60 1.12
N ASP A 42 -11.57 -10.83 -0.19
CA ASP A 42 -10.44 -11.08 -1.10
C ASP A 42 -9.61 -9.82 -1.41
N ASP A 43 -10.23 -8.64 -1.45
CA ASP A 43 -9.51 -7.38 -1.71
C ASP A 43 -8.64 -6.96 -0.52
N LYS A 44 -9.11 -7.17 0.72
CA LYS A 44 -8.33 -6.84 1.92
C LYS A 44 -7.04 -7.64 2.02
N ASP A 45 -7.09 -8.95 1.77
CA ASP A 45 -5.91 -9.80 1.80
C ASP A 45 -4.92 -9.42 0.68
N GLY A 46 -5.43 -9.09 -0.51
CA GLY A 46 -4.62 -8.56 -1.61
C GLY A 46 -3.92 -7.23 -1.28
N VAL A 47 -4.63 -6.31 -0.64
CA VAL A 47 -4.09 -5.03 -0.17
C VAL A 47 -3.01 -5.25 0.89
N ILE A 48 -3.24 -6.13 1.87
CA ILE A 48 -2.28 -6.45 2.93
C ILE A 48 -0.98 -7.00 2.34
N ILE A 49 -1.05 -7.95 1.40
CA ILE A 49 0.13 -8.53 0.74
C ILE A 49 0.89 -7.45 -0.05
N ARG A 50 0.19 -6.57 -0.77
CA ARG A 50 0.81 -5.46 -1.53
C ARG A 50 1.51 -4.47 -0.60
N GLN A 51 0.89 -4.13 0.52
CA GLN A 51 1.48 -3.25 1.53
C GLN A 51 2.72 -3.88 2.18
N ARG A 52 2.67 -5.16 2.55
CA ARG A 52 3.84 -5.88 3.10
C ARG A 52 5.03 -5.88 2.14
N ARG A 53 4.80 -6.11 0.84
CA ARG A 53 5.87 -6.03 -0.18
C ARG A 53 6.50 -4.65 -0.25
N LYS A 54 5.69 -3.58 -0.17
CA LYS A 54 6.20 -2.20 -0.14
C LYS A 54 7.04 -1.94 1.12
N ILE A 55 6.58 -2.40 2.28
CA ILE A 55 7.31 -2.25 3.55
C ILE A 55 8.68 -2.92 3.45
N VAL A 56 8.75 -4.19 3.02
CA VAL A 56 10.02 -4.91 2.86
C VAL A 56 10.97 -4.22 1.87
N SER A 57 10.43 -3.71 0.76
CA SER A 57 11.24 -2.96 -0.21
C SER A 57 11.79 -1.65 0.37
N LEU A 58 10.98 -0.93 1.15
CA LEU A 58 11.38 0.31 1.81
C LEU A 58 12.39 0.07 2.94
N GLU A 59 12.24 -1.01 3.70
CA GLU A 59 13.22 -1.41 4.72
C GLU A 59 14.59 -1.71 4.10
N LYS A 60 14.61 -2.36 2.93
CA LYS A 60 15.85 -2.64 2.20
C LYS A 60 16.54 -1.36 1.72
N SER A 61 15.79 -0.39 1.18
CA SER A 61 16.35 0.89 0.77
C SER A 61 16.82 1.71 1.97
N ASN A 62 16.07 1.75 3.06
CA ASN A 62 16.48 2.43 4.30
C ASN A 62 17.80 1.89 4.86
N LYS A 63 17.99 0.56 4.91
CA LYS A 63 19.27 -0.03 5.33
C LYS A 63 20.44 0.36 4.42
N LEU A 64 20.18 0.55 3.12
CA LEU A 64 21.19 1.03 2.18
C LEU A 64 21.53 2.50 2.48
N TYR A 65 20.53 3.37 2.65
CA TYR A 65 20.73 4.77 3.00
C TYR A 65 21.48 4.93 4.33
N GLU A 66 21.17 4.12 5.34
CA GLU A 66 21.89 4.14 6.62
C GLU A 66 23.39 3.86 6.43
N LYS A 67 23.74 2.87 5.61
CA LYS A 67 25.15 2.57 5.26
C LYS A 67 25.82 3.71 4.50
N TRP A 68 25.10 4.33 3.56
CA TRP A 68 25.61 5.48 2.81
C TRP A 68 25.85 6.69 3.72
N ILE A 69 24.90 7.00 4.60
CA ILE A 69 25.02 8.10 5.58
C ILE A 69 26.21 7.86 6.52
N LYS A 70 26.36 6.65 7.07
CA LYS A 70 27.52 6.32 7.93
C LYS A 70 28.86 6.53 7.20
N ARG A 71 28.94 6.16 5.92
CA ARG A 71 30.14 6.41 5.10
C ARG A 71 30.37 7.91 4.86
N LEU A 72 29.33 8.66 4.53
CA LEU A 72 29.43 10.12 4.34
C LEU A 72 29.88 10.83 5.61
N ILE A 73 29.33 10.47 6.77
CA ILE A 73 29.75 11.01 8.06
C ILE A 73 31.25 10.76 8.27
N GLY A 74 31.74 9.54 8.01
CA GLY A 74 33.17 9.22 8.11
C GLY A 74 34.04 10.10 7.22
N ILE A 75 33.65 10.31 5.96
CA ILE A 75 34.37 11.17 5.02
C ILE A 75 34.40 12.63 5.52
N VAL A 76 33.26 13.16 5.96
CA VAL A 76 33.17 14.52 6.50
C VAL A 76 34.06 14.68 7.72
N CYS A 77 34.06 13.72 8.65
CA CYS A 77 34.94 13.75 9.82
C CYS A 77 36.43 13.80 9.43
N VAL A 78 36.86 12.99 8.46
CA VAL A 78 38.25 13.00 7.98
C VAL A 78 38.61 14.34 7.35
N LEU A 79 37.72 14.90 6.52
CA LEU A 79 37.93 16.21 5.90
C LEU A 79 38.04 17.32 6.96
N VAL A 80 37.23 17.28 8.01
CA VAL A 80 37.30 18.25 9.12
C VAL A 80 38.64 18.13 9.84
N VAL A 81 39.05 16.93 10.23
CA VAL A 81 40.33 16.70 10.92
C VAL A 81 41.52 17.14 10.05
N PHE A 82 41.50 16.80 8.76
CA PHE A 82 42.53 17.19 7.81
C PHE A 82 42.62 18.71 7.66
N ASN A 83 41.48 19.40 7.54
CA ASN A 83 41.45 20.86 7.47
C ASN A 83 41.99 21.50 8.76
N VAL A 84 41.61 21.01 9.94
CA VAL A 84 42.14 21.50 11.23
C VAL A 84 43.66 21.31 11.30
N PHE A 85 44.17 20.17 10.85
CA PHE A 85 45.60 19.91 10.79
C PHE A 85 46.31 20.87 9.84
N LEU A 86 45.80 21.07 8.62
CA LEU A 86 46.37 22.01 7.65
C LEU A 86 46.41 23.44 8.20
N VAL A 87 45.31 23.92 8.77
CA VAL A 87 45.25 25.25 9.40
C VAL A 87 46.28 25.36 10.52
N SER A 88 46.43 24.33 11.34
CA SER A 88 47.43 24.30 12.42
C SER A 88 48.86 24.36 11.89
N VAL A 89 49.16 23.66 10.79
CA VAL A 89 50.48 23.71 10.12
C VAL A 89 50.72 25.08 9.51
N VAL A 90 49.74 25.65 8.80
CA VAL A 90 49.85 26.96 8.14
C VAL A 90 50.05 28.09 9.15
N ILE A 91 49.36 28.06 10.29
CA ILE A 91 49.56 29.04 11.36
C ILE A 91 50.93 28.87 12.03
N LYS A 92 51.47 27.65 12.05
CA LYS A 92 52.75 27.31 12.68
C LYS A 92 53.95 27.54 11.75
N SER A 93 53.75 27.60 10.43
CA SER A 93 54.77 28.06 9.48
C SER A 93 54.95 29.58 9.64
N PRO A 94 56.13 30.04 10.10
CA PRO A 94 56.42 31.46 10.32
C PRO A 94 56.48 32.27 9.03
#